data_AF-A0A2T1EP14-F1
#
_entry.id   AF-A0A2T1EP14-F1
#
_cell.length_a   1.000
_cell.length_b   1.000
_cell.length_c   1.000
_cell.angle_alpha   90.00
_cell.angle_beta   90.00
_cell.angle_gamma   90.00
#
_symmetry.space_group_name_H-M   'P 1'
#
loop_
_entity.id
_entity.type
_entity.pdbx_description
1 polymer ?
#
loop_
_entity_poly.entity_id
_entity_poly.type
_entity_poly.pdbx_seq_one_letter_code
_entity_poly.pdbx_strand_id
1 'polypeptide(L)'
;MFKLQDLPGGVIEDLCQEDRWRLDIDPGFDAKHEFFLSWRYFVALPKNPSPYYESTEADLADFLTFDGFDVLLPVSRSHHPNIELIRLIPGVNHQTLTLFLHDSFHESYFNDEWSARYGFLAVADRYQKFGCDFYLASYYHFSYLIGADYEAASEVMRKKLNL
;
A
#
# COMPACT_ATOMS: atom_id res chain seq x y z
N MET A 1 -12.78 -7.75 9.75
CA MET A 1 -11.47 -7.21 9.35
C MET A 1 -10.59 -8.41 9.05
N PHE A 2 -10.20 -8.60 7.79
CA PHE A 2 -9.25 -9.64 7.42
C PHE A 2 -7.90 -9.38 8.11
N LYS A 3 -7.16 -10.45 8.41
CA LYS A 3 -5.77 -10.37 8.83
C LYS A 3 -4.91 -11.23 7.93
N LEU A 4 -3.69 -10.79 7.64
CA LEU A 4 -2.75 -11.57 6.83
C LEU A 4 -2.56 -13.00 7.38
N GLN A 5 -2.42 -13.12 8.70
CA GLN A 5 -2.24 -14.41 9.39
C GLN A 5 -3.43 -15.36 9.26
N ASP A 6 -4.62 -14.83 8.93
CA ASP A 6 -5.85 -15.61 8.77
C ASP A 6 -6.03 -16.11 7.33
N LEU A 7 -5.14 -15.71 6.39
CA LEU A 7 -5.20 -16.16 5.01
C LEU A 7 -4.82 -17.65 4.90
N PRO A 8 -5.53 -18.44 4.07
CA PRO A 8 -5.13 -19.80 3.77
C PRO A 8 -3.71 -19.85 3.18
N GLY A 9 -2.94 -20.89 3.51
CA GLY A 9 -1.59 -21.07 2.96
C GLY A 9 -1.54 -21.03 1.42
N GLY A 10 -2.58 -21.54 0.75
CA GLY A 10 -2.69 -21.48 -0.72
C GLY A 10 -2.78 -20.05 -1.28
N VAL A 11 -3.32 -19.09 -0.51
CA VAL A 11 -3.30 -17.67 -0.89
C VAL A 11 -1.87 -17.14 -0.82
N ILE A 12 -1.16 -17.40 0.28
CA ILE A 12 0.23 -16.98 0.46
C ILE A 12 1.13 -17.55 -0.65
N GLU A 13 0.94 -18.83 -1.00
CA GLU A 13 1.67 -19.51 -2.08
C GLU A 13 1.36 -18.92 -3.47
N ASP A 14 0.09 -18.59 -3.76
CA ASP A 14 -0.30 -17.95 -5.02
C ASP A 14 0.25 -16.53 -5.11
N LEU A 15 0.16 -15.72 -4.05
CA LEU A 15 0.73 -14.35 -4.03
C LEU A 15 2.25 -14.35 -4.19
N CYS A 16 2.94 -15.42 -3.78
CA CYS A 16 4.38 -15.58 -3.99
C CYS A 16 4.79 -15.98 -5.42
N GLN A 17 3.85 -16.13 -6.36
CA GLN A 17 4.15 -16.42 -7.78
C GLN A 17 4.53 -15.12 -8.51
N GLU A 18 5.84 -14.91 -8.69
CA GLU A 18 6.43 -13.68 -9.22
C GLU A 18 6.12 -13.39 -10.70
N ASP A 19 5.75 -14.41 -11.47
CA ASP A 19 5.30 -14.25 -12.85
C ASP A 19 3.91 -13.61 -12.96
N ARG A 20 3.11 -13.70 -11.89
CA ARG A 20 1.72 -13.27 -11.84
C ARG A 20 1.50 -12.03 -10.99
N TRP A 21 2.12 -11.98 -9.81
CA TRP A 21 1.89 -10.95 -8.81
C TRP A 21 3.15 -10.12 -8.56
N ARG A 22 3.83 -9.69 -9.62
CA ARG A 22 4.94 -8.75 -9.46
C ARG A 22 4.43 -7.36 -9.11
N LEU A 23 5.19 -6.64 -8.28
CA LEU A 23 4.99 -5.23 -8.00
C LEU A 23 6.00 -4.45 -8.83
N ASP A 24 5.56 -3.84 -9.91
CA ASP A 24 6.39 -2.93 -10.70
C ASP A 24 6.40 -1.57 -9.98
N ILE A 25 7.52 -1.20 -9.37
CA ILE A 25 7.66 0.04 -8.59
C ILE A 25 8.72 0.92 -9.24
N ASP A 26 8.37 2.19 -9.47
CA ASP A 26 9.34 3.25 -9.72
C ASP A 26 9.73 3.88 -8.37
N PRO A 27 10.97 3.68 -7.88
CA PRO A 27 11.39 4.21 -6.58
C PRO A 27 11.57 5.74 -6.56
N GLY A 28 11.31 6.46 -7.67
CA GLY A 28 11.10 7.90 -7.62
C GLY A 28 12.35 8.75 -7.34
N PHE A 29 13.55 8.24 -7.62
CA PHE A 29 14.80 9.01 -7.51
C PHE A 29 15.74 8.66 -8.66
N ASP A 30 15.68 9.43 -9.76
CA ASP A 30 16.70 9.57 -10.83
C ASP A 30 17.32 8.27 -11.44
N ALA A 31 16.79 7.10 -11.10
CA ALA A 31 17.31 5.80 -11.50
C ALA A 31 16.50 5.31 -12.69
N LYS A 32 17.16 5.17 -13.84
CA LYS A 32 16.64 4.59 -15.08
C LYS A 32 16.34 3.07 -14.98
N HIS A 33 16.01 2.57 -13.80
CA HIS A 33 15.86 1.15 -13.53
C HIS A 33 14.48 0.90 -12.94
N GLU A 34 13.61 0.33 -13.78
CA GLU A 34 12.41 -0.37 -13.33
C GLU A 34 12.88 -1.56 -12.47
N PHE A 35 12.54 -1.56 -11.19
CA PHE A 35 12.73 -2.72 -10.32
C PHE A 35 11.37 -3.35 -10.05
N PHE A 36 11.33 -4.67 -10.01
CA PHE A 36 10.17 -5.40 -9.53
C PHE A 36 10.43 -5.88 -8.10
N LEU A 37 9.40 -5.78 -7.26
CA LEU A 37 9.37 -6.45 -5.95
C LEU A 37 8.39 -7.63 -6.00
N SER A 38 8.71 -8.65 -5.21
CA SER A 38 7.86 -9.82 -5.01
C SER A 38 6.96 -9.60 -3.79
N TRP A 39 5.67 -9.95 -3.89
CA TRP A 39 4.77 -10.00 -2.73
C TRP A 39 5.30 -10.87 -1.60
N ARG A 40 6.18 -11.85 -1.88
CA ARG A 40 6.83 -12.68 -0.86
C ARG A 40 7.46 -11.85 0.26
N TYR A 41 8.04 -10.70 -0.06
CA TYR A 41 8.67 -9.82 0.93
C TYR A 41 7.68 -9.16 1.90
N PHE A 42 6.40 -9.12 1.54
CA PHE A 42 5.33 -8.51 2.32
C PHE A 42 4.40 -9.52 2.97
N VAL A 43 4.37 -10.78 2.50
CA VAL A 43 3.42 -11.79 3.00
C VAL A 43 4.07 -12.95 3.75
N ALA A 44 5.39 -13.07 3.73
CA ALA A 44 6.10 -14.15 4.40
C ALA A 44 7.49 -13.71 4.90
N LEU A 45 7.85 -14.14 6.10
CA LEU A 45 9.21 -13.96 6.60
C LEU A 45 10.23 -14.75 5.75
N PRO A 46 11.44 -14.22 5.54
CA PRO A 46 12.46 -14.92 4.79
C PRO A 46 12.86 -16.21 5.51
N LYS A 47 12.86 -17.33 4.78
CA LYS A 47 13.33 -18.63 5.31
C LYS A 47 14.78 -18.58 5.79
N ASN A 48 15.59 -17.77 5.10
CA ASN A 48 16.98 -17.51 5.44
C ASN A 48 17.10 -16.02 5.80
N PRO A 49 17.02 -15.66 7.09
CA PRO A 49 17.14 -14.27 7.50
C PRO A 49 18.52 -13.71 7.17
N SER A 50 18.57 -12.41 6.87
CA SER A 50 19.82 -11.71 6.61
C SER A 50 20.63 -11.57 7.90
N PRO A 51 21.97 -11.71 7.85
CA PRO A 51 22.82 -11.41 9.01
C PRO A 51 22.91 -9.90 9.30
N TYR A 52 22.42 -9.04 8.40
CA TYR A 52 22.54 -7.57 8.50
C TYR A 52 21.26 -6.89 8.99
N TYR A 53 20.11 -7.54 8.86
CA TYR A 53 18.81 -6.97 9.23
C TYR A 53 17.89 -8.09 9.69
N GLU A 54 17.21 -7.85 10.80
CA GLU A 54 16.16 -8.73 11.31
C GLU A 54 14.84 -8.37 10.65
N SER A 55 14.14 -9.38 10.11
CA SER A 55 12.78 -9.22 9.61
C SER A 55 11.81 -9.85 10.59
N THR A 56 10.81 -9.10 10.98
CA THR A 56 9.81 -9.46 11.97
C THR A 56 8.41 -9.45 11.36
N GLU A 57 7.43 -10.02 12.06
CA GLU A 57 6.02 -9.96 11.65
C GLU A 57 5.48 -8.53 11.48
N ALA A 58 6.12 -7.53 12.10
CA ALA A 58 5.74 -6.13 11.94
C ALA A 58 6.12 -5.58 10.54
N ASP A 59 7.09 -6.22 9.87
CA ASP A 59 7.55 -5.84 8.54
C ASP A 59 6.66 -6.42 7.42
N LEU A 60 5.80 -7.39 7.76
CA LEU A 60 4.79 -7.91 6.84
C LEU A 60 3.66 -6.91 6.64
N ALA A 61 2.99 -7.00 5.49
CA ALA A 61 1.75 -6.31 5.21
C ALA A 61 0.60 -6.83 6.08
N ASP A 62 -0.46 -6.04 6.16
CA ASP A 62 -1.76 -6.48 6.68
C ASP A 62 -2.88 -5.71 5.96
N PHE A 63 -4.13 -6.09 6.22
CA PHE A 63 -5.26 -5.44 5.57
C PHE A 63 -5.57 -4.07 6.19
N LEU A 64 -5.87 -3.12 5.30
CA LEU A 64 -6.54 -1.86 5.60
C LEU A 64 -7.94 -1.91 5.03
N THR A 65 -8.92 -1.38 5.77
CA THR A 65 -10.30 -1.28 5.27
C THR A 65 -10.59 0.15 4.87
N PHE A 66 -10.84 0.39 3.59
CA PHE A 66 -11.18 1.69 3.03
C PHE A 66 -12.61 1.67 2.50
N ASP A 67 -13.50 2.52 3.02
CA ASP A 67 -14.92 2.57 2.62
C ASP A 67 -15.62 1.19 2.56
N GLY A 68 -15.23 0.27 3.45
CA GLY A 68 -15.76 -1.09 3.51
C GLY A 68 -15.07 -2.13 2.60
N PHE A 69 -14.05 -1.73 1.84
CA PHE A 69 -13.22 -2.63 1.05
C PHE A 69 -11.96 -3.03 1.82
N ASP A 70 -11.72 -4.33 1.97
CA ASP A 70 -10.48 -4.84 2.54
C ASP A 70 -9.38 -4.88 1.47
N VAL A 71 -8.33 -4.10 1.68
CA VAL A 71 -7.22 -3.88 0.74
C VAL A 71 -5.90 -4.32 1.37
N LEU A 72 -5.15 -5.15 0.66
CA LEU A 72 -3.78 -5.51 1.01
C LEU A 72 -2.83 -4.60 0.22
N LEU A 73 -2.13 -3.71 0.93
CA LEU A 73 -1.07 -2.85 0.38
C LEU A 73 0.30 -3.52 0.59
N PRO A 74 1.26 -3.34 -0.33
CA PRO A 74 2.63 -3.85 -0.19
C PRO A 74 3.48 -2.90 0.67
N VAL A 75 3.01 -2.64 1.89
CA VAL A 75 3.68 -1.81 2.91
C VAL A 75 3.61 -2.54 4.24
N SER A 76 4.56 -2.31 5.13
CA SER A 76 4.58 -2.97 6.44
C SER A 76 3.48 -2.41 7.36
N ARG A 77 3.08 -3.19 8.37
CA ARG A 77 2.08 -2.77 9.38
C ARG A 77 2.45 -1.45 10.07
N SER A 78 3.74 -1.13 10.18
CA SER A 78 4.19 0.13 10.79
C SER A 78 3.86 1.37 9.94
N HIS A 79 3.63 1.21 8.63
CA HIS A 79 3.15 2.30 7.77
C HIS A 79 1.69 2.66 8.04
N HIS A 80 0.87 1.68 8.40
CA HIS A 80 -0.59 1.79 8.42
C HIS A 80 -1.15 3.01 9.18
N PRO A 81 -0.64 3.37 10.38
CA PRO A 81 -1.14 4.54 11.11
C PRO A 81 -0.91 5.88 10.39
N ASN A 82 -0.05 5.90 9.37
CA ASN A 82 0.31 7.10 8.61
C ASN A 82 -0.37 7.17 7.24
N ILE A 83 -1.19 6.17 6.91
CA ILE A 83 -1.92 6.07 5.63
C ILE A 83 -3.35 6.55 5.85
N GLU A 84 -3.72 7.59 5.11
CA GLU A 84 -5.05 8.19 5.12
C GLU A 84 -5.66 8.13 3.72
N LEU A 85 -6.97 7.87 3.65
CA LEU A 85 -7.69 7.85 2.39
C LEU A 85 -8.05 9.26 1.95
N ILE A 86 -7.67 9.62 0.72
CA ILE A 86 -8.09 10.86 0.08
C ILE A 86 -9.33 10.62 -0.79
N ARG A 87 -9.27 9.59 -1.64
CA ARG A 87 -10.38 9.26 -2.53
C ARG A 87 -10.31 7.80 -2.98
N LEU A 88 -11.46 7.15 -3.03
CA LEU A 88 -11.60 5.79 -3.55
C LEU A 88 -12.55 5.81 -4.75
N ILE A 89 -12.12 5.21 -5.86
CA ILE A 89 -12.94 5.03 -7.06
C ILE A 89 -13.11 3.54 -7.32
N PRO A 90 -14.32 2.99 -7.15
CA PRO A 90 -14.61 1.63 -7.60
C PRO A 90 -14.66 1.57 -9.13
N GLY A 91 -13.97 0.59 -9.69
CA GLY A 91 -14.10 0.25 -11.10
C GLY A 91 -15.40 -0.47 -11.41
N VAL A 92 -15.57 -0.81 -12.70
CA VAL A 92 -16.74 -1.54 -13.19
C VAL A 92 -16.93 -2.85 -12.40
N ASN A 93 -18.14 -3.08 -11.90
CA ASN A 93 -18.50 -4.26 -11.10
C ASN A 93 -17.60 -4.51 -9.88
N HIS A 94 -16.96 -3.44 -9.37
CA HIS A 94 -16.02 -3.47 -8.26
C HIS A 94 -14.87 -4.47 -8.47
N GLN A 95 -14.45 -4.72 -9.71
CA GLN A 95 -13.33 -5.63 -10.00
C GLN A 95 -11.98 -4.97 -9.73
N THR A 96 -11.94 -3.64 -9.80
CA THR A 96 -10.75 -2.84 -9.51
C THR A 96 -11.12 -1.72 -8.55
N LEU A 97 -10.14 -1.25 -7.77
CA LEU A 97 -10.21 -0.01 -7.01
C LEU A 97 -9.04 0.88 -7.44
N THR A 98 -9.30 2.17 -7.54
CA THR A 98 -8.25 3.19 -7.61
C THR A 98 -8.33 4.02 -6.34
N LEU A 99 -7.25 4.02 -5.56
CA LEU A 99 -7.15 4.74 -4.30
C LEU A 99 -6.13 5.87 -4.43
N PHE A 100 -6.55 7.07 -4.07
CA PHE A 100 -5.67 8.19 -3.79
C PHE A 100 -5.49 8.23 -2.28
N LEU A 101 -4.24 8.19 -1.84
CA LEU A 101 -3.84 8.03 -0.46
C LEU A 101 -2.86 9.14 -0.08
N HIS A 102 -2.83 9.45 1.19
CA HIS A 102 -1.79 10.25 1.80
C HIS A 102 -1.03 9.36 2.78
N ASP A 103 0.25 9.07 2.50
CA ASP A 103 1.11 8.23 3.33
C ASP A 103 2.28 9.05 3.84
N SER A 104 2.24 9.31 5.14
CA SER A 104 3.20 10.18 5.81
C SER A 104 4.21 9.42 6.69
N PHE A 105 4.42 8.13 6.41
CA PHE A 105 5.32 7.28 7.20
C PHE A 105 6.75 7.84 7.26
N HIS A 106 7.25 8.36 6.14
CA HIS A 106 8.54 9.05 6.09
C HIS A 106 8.38 10.52 6.52
N GLU A 107 8.20 10.75 7.82
CA GLU A 107 7.85 12.05 8.41
C GLU A 107 8.73 13.23 7.95
N SER A 108 10.02 13.00 7.67
CA SER A 108 10.93 14.05 7.20
C SER A 108 10.51 14.68 5.88
N TYR A 109 9.70 14.00 5.06
CA TYR A 109 9.14 14.54 3.81
C TYR A 109 7.80 15.26 4.01
N PHE A 110 7.17 15.11 5.17
CA PHE A 110 5.81 15.57 5.48
C PHE A 110 5.80 16.43 6.75
N ASN A 111 6.66 17.44 6.76
CA ASN A 111 6.93 18.31 7.92
C ASN A 111 6.32 19.71 7.81
N ASP A 112 5.64 20.02 6.70
CA ASP A 112 4.89 21.25 6.48
C ASP A 112 3.61 21.01 5.66
N GLU A 113 2.74 22.01 5.59
CA GLU A 113 1.48 21.91 4.83
C GLU A 113 1.74 21.78 3.31
N TRP A 114 2.85 22.32 2.81
CA TRP A 114 3.19 22.28 1.40
C TRP A 114 3.41 20.85 0.90
N SER A 115 3.92 19.96 1.76
CA SER A 115 4.07 18.55 1.47
C SER A 115 2.76 17.80 1.23
N ALA A 116 1.60 18.36 1.56
CA ALA A 116 0.29 17.75 1.30
C ALA A 116 0.03 17.45 -0.19
N ARG A 117 0.76 18.11 -1.09
CA ARG A 117 0.66 17.87 -2.54
C ARG A 117 1.18 16.50 -2.99
N TYR A 118 1.99 15.83 -2.16
CA TYR A 118 2.59 14.54 -2.47
C TYR A 118 1.64 13.42 -2.03
N GLY A 119 0.80 12.97 -2.95
CA GLY A 119 -0.09 11.82 -2.75
C GLY A 119 0.54 10.51 -3.21
N PHE A 120 -0.16 9.43 -2.90
CA PHE A 120 0.14 8.07 -3.31
C PHE A 120 -1.04 7.51 -4.09
N LEU A 121 -0.74 6.70 -5.10
CA LEU A 121 -1.76 6.04 -5.91
C LEU A 121 -1.67 4.54 -5.68
N ALA A 122 -2.80 3.91 -5.37
CA ALA A 122 -2.91 2.47 -5.38
C ALA A 122 -3.93 2.03 -6.42
N VAL A 123 -3.58 1.03 -7.21
CA VAL A 123 -4.53 0.34 -8.09
C VAL A 123 -4.63 -1.09 -7.60
N ALA A 124 -5.83 -1.51 -7.21
CA ALA A 124 -6.04 -2.80 -6.58
C ALA A 124 -7.02 -3.66 -7.37
N ASP A 125 -6.63 -4.90 -7.65
CA ASP A 125 -7.47 -5.89 -8.31
C ASP A 125 -8.16 -6.77 -7.26
N ARG A 126 -9.42 -7.11 -7.51
CA ARG A 126 -10.18 -8.00 -6.62
C ARG A 126 -9.63 -9.43 -6.71
N TYR A 127 -9.21 -9.97 -5.58
CA TYR A 127 -8.74 -11.33 -5.40
C TYR A 127 -9.87 -12.21 -4.85
N GLN A 128 -10.31 -13.21 -5.64
CA GLN A 128 -11.43 -14.10 -5.27
C GLN A 128 -11.07 -15.61 -5.30
N LYS A 129 -9.80 -15.96 -5.06
CA LYS A 129 -9.36 -17.36 -5.03
C LYS A 129 -9.37 -17.91 -3.60
N PHE A 130 -9.36 -19.24 -3.48
CA PHE A 130 -9.28 -19.97 -2.20
C PHE A 130 -10.35 -19.57 -1.18
N GLY A 131 -11.52 -19.09 -1.63
CA GLY A 131 -12.62 -18.66 -0.77
C GLY A 131 -12.41 -17.31 -0.08
N CYS A 132 -11.34 -16.58 -0.42
CA CYS A 132 -11.11 -15.21 0.05
C CYS A 132 -11.71 -14.20 -0.92
N ASP A 133 -12.03 -13.01 -0.42
CA ASP A 133 -12.52 -11.88 -1.23
C ASP A 133 -11.95 -10.58 -0.66
N PHE A 134 -10.94 -10.02 -1.32
CA PHE A 134 -10.25 -8.80 -0.93
C PHE A 134 -9.64 -8.11 -2.15
N TYR A 135 -8.98 -6.96 -1.97
CA TYR A 135 -8.28 -6.26 -3.05
C TYR A 135 -6.78 -6.29 -2.84
N LEU A 136 -6.04 -6.72 -3.87
CA LEU A 136 -4.58 -6.77 -3.86
C LEU A 136 -4.04 -5.57 -4.64
N ALA A 137 -3.25 -4.72 -4.00
CA ALA A 137 -2.86 -3.44 -4.57
C ALA A 137 -1.44 -3.39 -5.12
N SER A 138 -1.29 -2.83 -6.31
CA SER A 138 -0.05 -2.14 -6.70
C SER A 138 -0.03 -0.75 -6.06
N TYR A 139 1.09 -0.35 -5.46
CA TYR A 139 1.23 0.90 -4.71
C TYR A 139 2.35 1.76 -5.30
N TYR A 140 1.99 2.95 -5.77
CA TYR A 140 2.86 3.86 -6.50
C TYR A 140 3.17 5.10 -5.67
N HIS A 141 4.46 5.41 -5.56
CA HIS A 141 4.94 6.65 -5.00
C HIS A 141 4.74 7.79 -6.01
N PHE A 142 4.37 8.98 -5.51
CA PHE A 142 4.23 10.22 -6.29
C PHE A 142 3.00 10.31 -7.22
N SER A 143 1.91 10.83 -6.67
CA SER A 143 0.86 11.51 -7.44
C SER A 143 0.74 12.95 -6.98
N TYR A 144 0.74 13.89 -7.93
CA TYR A 144 0.45 15.29 -7.62
C TYR A 144 -1.06 15.44 -7.49
N LEU A 145 -1.50 15.70 -6.26
CA LEU A 145 -2.91 15.94 -5.97
C LEU A 145 -3.31 17.33 -6.46
N ILE A 146 -4.52 17.45 -6.99
CA ILE A 146 -5.06 18.70 -7.55
C ILE A 146 -6.50 18.92 -7.09
N GLY A 147 -6.92 20.18 -7.00
CA GLY A 147 -8.29 20.55 -6.65
C GLY A 147 -8.72 19.93 -5.30
N ALA A 148 -9.89 19.30 -5.28
CA ALA A 148 -10.45 18.70 -4.07
C ALA A 148 -9.56 17.63 -3.42
N ASP A 149 -8.78 16.87 -4.21
CA ASP A 149 -7.86 15.87 -3.65
C ASP A 149 -6.72 16.54 -2.88
N TYR A 150 -6.22 17.68 -3.37
CA TYR A 150 -5.22 18.48 -2.66
C TYR A 150 -5.80 19.08 -1.38
N GLU A 151 -7.01 19.63 -1.44
CA GLU A 151 -7.67 20.23 -0.27
C GLU A 151 -7.86 19.18 0.84
N ALA A 152 -8.32 17.98 0.50
CA ALA A 152 -8.45 16.87 1.44
C ALA A 152 -7.09 16.46 2.04
N ALA A 153 -6.03 16.37 1.23
CA ALA A 153 -4.69 16.07 1.72
C ALA A 153 -4.12 17.18 2.62
N SER A 154 -4.39 18.45 2.32
CA SER A 154 -4.00 19.57 3.18
C SER A 154 -4.69 19.51 4.54
N GLU A 155 -5.97 19.11 4.61
CA GLU A 155 -6.65 18.90 5.89
C GLU A 155 -6.04 17.76 6.71
N VAL A 156 -5.70 16.64 6.06
CA VAL A 156 -4.97 15.53 6.69
C VAL A 156 -3.63 16.04 7.26
N MET A 157 -2.88 16.82 6.47
CA MET A 157 -1.59 17.35 6.88
C MET A 157 -1.70 18.33 8.05
N ARG A 158 -2.66 19.27 8.02
CA ARG A 158 -2.88 20.22 9.12
C ARG A 158 -3.19 19.49 10.43
N LYS A 159 -4.02 18.44 10.39
CA LYS A 159 -4.30 17.60 11.56
C LYS A 159 -3.02 16.95 12.11
N LYS A 160 -2.19 16.36 11.24
CA LYS A 160 -0.89 15.77 11.63
C LYS A 160 0.03 16.80 12.29
N LEU A 161 0.09 18.01 11.74
CA LEU A 161 0.95 19.10 12.23
C LEU A 161 0.37 19.86 13.42
N ASN A 162 -0.86 19.55 13.84
CA ASN A 162 -1.61 20.29 14.87
C ASN A 162 -1.78 21.79 14.54
N LEU A 163 -2.09 22.09 13.28
CA LEU A 163 -2.38 23.44 12.75
C LEU A 163 -3.87 23.74 12.68
#